data_AF-A0A0F8VT16-F1
#
_entry.id   AF-A0A0F8VT16-F1
#
_cell.length_a   1.000
_cell.length_b   1.000
_cell.length_c   1.000
_cell.angle_alpha   90.00
_cell.angle_beta   90.00
_cell.angle_gamma   90.00
#
_symmetry.space_group_name_H-M   'P 1'
#
loop_
_entity.id
_entity.type
_entity.pdbx_description
1 polymer ?
#
loop_
_entity_poly.entity_id
_entity_poly.type
_entity_poly.pdbx_seq_one_letter_code
_entity_poly.pdbx_strand_id
1 'polypeptide(L)'
;MSNVKRDRFEMLRQRVYPSTGSNVIEVGDHLVRDSSGNAQPVSSLTDTTGSDAGARQANVRRAIAKDYIGMAMSAKLTGETPNIRVATDVVAEYSLPSALSGAKAQGIFVRPQVTDNGTTATGVDQQLEVSAGSSEAIGKLAKNAANAVLLVTVHLMGVTAQPILLEQKTIMSVTGNHLHLNTQDDNKNVRINSRNYIGTSGGVSGMQCKPNQIVTTTGDLTGGEFSPRFNDCDGGGLVAVKGDPVIKDASSARTVSSIVGFECNIDLPNAGSVVTITNDINAFSTFLDKGAGHTFSG
;
A
#
# COMPACT_ATOMS: atom_id res chain seq x y z
N MET A 1 -22.10 12.59 -38.51
CA MET A 1 -20.76 12.58 -39.12
C MET A 1 -19.89 11.67 -38.28
N SER A 2 -19.45 10.55 -38.86
CA SER A 2 -18.66 9.52 -38.18
C SER A 2 -17.22 10.03 -38.02
N ASN A 3 -16.81 10.31 -36.79
CA ASN A 3 -15.42 10.63 -36.46
C ASN A 3 -14.64 9.31 -36.45
N VAL A 4 -14.00 9.02 -37.59
CA VAL A 4 -13.10 7.89 -37.77
C VAL A 4 -11.91 8.05 -36.82
N LYS A 5 -11.93 7.31 -35.71
CA LYS A 5 -10.78 7.12 -34.82
C LYS A 5 -9.66 6.41 -35.60
N ARG A 6 -8.48 7.02 -35.68
CA ARG A 6 -7.26 6.34 -36.14
C ARG A 6 -6.56 5.80 -34.90
N ASP A 7 -6.91 4.58 -34.52
CA ASP A 7 -6.34 3.86 -33.40
C ASP A 7 -4.90 3.41 -33.71
N ARG A 8 -3.94 4.33 -33.62
CA ARG A 8 -2.51 3.96 -33.50
C ARG A 8 -2.15 3.93 -32.02
N PHE A 9 -2.32 2.75 -31.42
CA PHE A 9 -1.87 2.47 -30.07
C PHE A 9 -0.43 1.93 -30.11
N GLU A 10 0.53 2.71 -29.62
CA GLU A 10 1.83 2.14 -29.22
C GLU A 10 1.70 1.68 -27.77
N MET A 11 1.70 0.37 -27.58
CA MET A 11 1.48 -0.28 -26.30
C MET A 11 2.79 -0.67 -25.64
N LEU A 12 2.94 -0.28 -24.38
CA LEU A 12 4.13 -0.63 -23.60
C LEU A 12 3.83 -1.67 -22.51
N ARG A 13 2.61 -1.68 -21.94
CA ARG A 13 2.21 -2.61 -20.86
C ARG A 13 0.71 -2.95 -20.85
N GLN A 14 0.38 -4.20 -20.53
CA GLN A 14 -0.99 -4.71 -20.40
C GLN A 14 -1.21 -5.41 -19.05
N ARG A 15 -2.41 -5.29 -18.48
CA ARG A 15 -2.85 -6.03 -17.29
C ARG A 15 -4.29 -6.53 -17.44
N VAL A 16 -4.64 -7.56 -16.68
CA VAL A 16 -6.00 -8.11 -16.62
C VAL A 16 -6.62 -7.72 -15.29
N TYR A 17 -7.86 -7.23 -15.33
CA TYR A 17 -8.64 -6.82 -14.15
C TYR A 17 -10.00 -7.54 -14.12
N PRO A 18 -10.52 -7.89 -12.93
CA PRO A 18 -11.90 -8.37 -12.81
C PRO A 18 -12.89 -7.26 -13.18
N SER A 19 -14.10 -7.60 -13.61
CA SER A 19 -15.16 -6.63 -13.93
C SER A 19 -16.53 -7.10 -13.46
N THR A 20 -17.38 -6.19 -12.99
CA THR A 20 -18.75 -6.51 -12.52
C THR A 20 -19.76 -6.47 -13.66
N GLY A 21 -20.72 -7.40 -13.68
CA GLY A 21 -21.68 -7.55 -14.79
C GLY A 21 -22.66 -6.39 -15.02
N SER A 22 -22.63 -5.35 -14.19
CA SER A 22 -23.55 -4.22 -14.30
C SER A 22 -23.16 -3.18 -15.35
N ASN A 23 -21.88 -3.08 -15.71
CA ASN A 23 -21.38 -2.02 -16.59
C ASN A 23 -20.95 -2.57 -17.95
N VAL A 24 -21.37 -1.90 -19.02
CA VAL A 24 -20.84 -2.10 -20.37
C VAL A 24 -19.46 -1.45 -20.43
N ILE A 25 -18.49 -2.14 -21.00
CA ILE A 25 -17.15 -1.59 -21.28
C ILE A 25 -16.89 -1.78 -22.77
N GLU A 26 -16.57 -0.69 -23.47
CA GLU A 26 -16.18 -0.70 -24.86
C GLU A 26 -14.65 -0.64 -25.01
N VAL A 27 -14.14 -1.07 -26.16
CA VAL A 27 -12.71 -0.91 -26.46
C VAL A 27 -12.40 0.59 -26.56
N GLY A 28 -11.35 1.01 -25.86
CA GLY A 28 -10.92 2.41 -25.79
C GLY A 28 -11.49 3.18 -24.60
N ASP A 29 -12.36 2.57 -23.78
CA ASP A 29 -12.88 3.24 -22.59
C ASP A 29 -11.78 3.52 -21.57
N HIS A 30 -11.87 4.67 -20.92
CA HIS A 30 -11.08 4.97 -19.74
C HIS A 30 -11.64 4.19 -18.57
N LEU A 31 -10.78 3.46 -17.87
CA LEU A 31 -11.18 2.60 -16.77
C LEU A 31 -10.61 3.09 -15.46
N VAL A 32 -11.42 2.97 -14.42
CA VAL A 32 -11.04 3.14 -13.02
C VAL A 32 -11.29 1.85 -12.25
N ARG A 33 -10.65 1.73 -11.10
CA ARG A 33 -10.91 0.65 -10.15
C ARG A 33 -12.01 1.06 -9.19
N ASP A 34 -13.03 0.22 -8.99
CA ASP A 34 -14.01 0.40 -7.92
C ASP A 34 -13.44 -0.02 -6.55
N SER A 35 -14.22 0.21 -5.48
CA SER A 35 -13.83 -0.15 -4.11
C SER A 35 -13.66 -1.67 -3.89
N SER A 36 -14.22 -2.50 -4.78
CA SER A 36 -14.13 -3.96 -4.76
C SER A 36 -13.00 -4.49 -5.65
N GLY A 37 -12.22 -3.60 -6.29
CA GLY A 37 -11.10 -3.97 -7.14
C GLY A 37 -11.45 -4.24 -8.61
N ASN A 38 -12.70 -4.04 -9.02
CA ASN A 38 -13.17 -4.29 -10.38
C ASN A 38 -12.96 -3.08 -11.29
N ALA A 39 -12.74 -3.35 -12.57
CA ALA A 39 -12.72 -2.34 -13.60
C ALA A 39 -14.14 -1.84 -13.92
N GLN A 40 -14.29 -0.52 -13.99
CA GLN A 40 -15.51 0.16 -14.44
C GLN A 40 -15.16 1.35 -15.33
N PRO A 41 -16.03 1.74 -16.28
CA PRO A 41 -15.81 2.90 -17.13
C PRO A 41 -15.83 4.20 -16.30
N VAL A 42 -15.07 5.20 -16.73
CA VAL A 42 -15.04 6.51 -16.07
C VAL A 42 -16.43 7.16 -16.03
N SER A 43 -17.27 6.94 -17.04
CA SER A 43 -18.64 7.43 -17.08
C SER A 43 -19.55 6.90 -15.97
N SER A 44 -19.22 5.76 -15.35
CA SER A 44 -20.00 5.27 -14.21
C SER A 44 -19.72 6.03 -12.92
N LEU A 45 -18.66 6.84 -12.87
CA LEU A 45 -18.37 7.68 -11.70
C LEU A 45 -19.27 8.90 -11.68
N THR A 46 -20.04 9.03 -10.61
CA THR A 46 -20.91 10.16 -10.34
C THR A 46 -20.59 10.78 -8.98
N ASP A 47 -20.70 12.11 -8.87
CA ASP A 47 -20.69 12.80 -7.58
C ASP A 47 -21.94 13.66 -7.42
N THR A 48 -22.66 13.44 -6.32
CA THR A 48 -23.84 14.18 -5.88
C THR A 48 -23.59 15.00 -4.60
N THR A 49 -22.40 14.91 -4.01
CA THR A 49 -22.09 15.42 -2.67
C THR A 49 -21.43 16.80 -2.64
N GLY A 50 -20.87 17.27 -3.75
CA GLY A 50 -20.26 18.61 -3.82
C GLY A 50 -21.26 19.76 -3.70
N SER A 51 -20.84 20.80 -2.95
CA SER A 51 -21.64 22.00 -2.65
C SER A 51 -22.05 22.81 -3.88
N ASP A 52 -21.28 22.71 -4.96
CA ASP A 52 -21.52 23.36 -6.24
C ASP A 52 -20.97 22.51 -7.39
N ALA A 53 -21.23 22.96 -8.62
CA ALA A 53 -20.82 22.24 -9.83
C ALA A 53 -19.29 22.12 -9.97
N GLY A 54 -18.55 23.14 -9.53
CA GLY A 54 -17.08 23.11 -9.57
C GLY A 54 -16.52 22.06 -8.59
N ALA A 55 -17.05 22.03 -7.37
CA ALA A 55 -16.67 21.07 -6.34
C ALA A 55 -16.97 19.63 -6.77
N ARG A 56 -18.16 19.36 -7.32
CA ARG A 56 -18.51 18.03 -7.82
C ARG A 56 -17.60 17.58 -8.96
N GLN A 57 -17.35 18.44 -9.93
CA GLN A 57 -16.43 18.10 -11.02
C GLN A 57 -15.02 17.84 -10.49
N ALA A 58 -14.52 18.64 -9.55
CA ALA A 58 -13.21 18.43 -8.93
C ALA A 58 -13.16 17.11 -8.14
N ASN A 59 -14.24 16.70 -7.50
CA ASN A 59 -14.32 15.41 -6.80
C ASN A 59 -14.28 14.23 -7.77
N VAL A 60 -15.07 14.27 -8.85
CA VAL A 60 -15.04 13.22 -9.88
C VAL A 60 -13.67 13.14 -10.54
N ARG A 61 -13.05 14.28 -10.91
CA ARG A 61 -11.68 14.31 -11.47
C ARG A 61 -10.66 13.68 -10.53
N ARG A 62 -10.72 14.01 -9.24
CA ARG A 62 -9.84 13.43 -8.20
C ARG A 62 -10.08 11.94 -8.03
N ALA A 63 -11.33 11.49 -8.03
CA ALA A 63 -11.67 10.07 -7.97
C ALA A 63 -11.13 9.31 -9.18
N ILE A 64 -11.30 9.85 -10.39
CA ILE A 64 -10.74 9.23 -11.59
C ILE A 64 -9.22 9.17 -11.49
N ALA A 65 -8.55 10.30 -11.22
CA ALA A 65 -7.09 10.35 -11.18
C ALA A 65 -6.48 9.40 -10.13
N LYS A 66 -7.15 9.23 -8.99
CA LYS A 66 -6.73 8.31 -7.93
C LYS A 66 -6.81 6.85 -8.36
N ASP A 67 -7.91 6.46 -8.98
CA ASP A 67 -8.22 5.05 -9.26
C ASP A 67 -8.07 4.66 -10.74
N TYR A 68 -7.47 5.53 -11.57
CA TYR A 68 -7.29 5.30 -13.00
C TYR A 68 -6.36 4.11 -13.28
N ILE A 69 -6.90 3.08 -13.93
CA ILE A 69 -6.15 1.83 -14.24
C ILE A 69 -5.68 1.74 -15.69
N GLY A 70 -6.18 2.59 -16.59
CA GLY A 70 -5.76 2.62 -17.99
C GLY A 70 -6.93 2.61 -18.97
N MET A 71 -6.70 2.07 -20.16
CA MET A 71 -7.72 1.97 -21.22
C MET A 71 -8.14 0.53 -21.49
N ALA A 72 -9.43 0.32 -21.74
CA ALA A 72 -9.99 -0.97 -22.11
C ALA A 72 -9.46 -1.44 -23.48
N MET A 73 -8.95 -2.66 -23.54
CA MET A 73 -8.52 -3.33 -24.79
C MET A 73 -9.53 -4.36 -25.28
N SER A 74 -10.45 -4.76 -24.42
CA SER A 74 -11.49 -5.75 -24.71
C SER A 74 -12.83 -5.18 -24.32
N ALA A 75 -13.81 -5.34 -25.19
CA ALA A 75 -15.19 -5.02 -24.88
C ALA A 75 -15.80 -6.04 -23.92
N LYS A 76 -16.91 -5.65 -23.31
CA LYS A 76 -17.72 -6.43 -22.41
C LYS A 76 -19.17 -6.00 -22.50
N LEU A 77 -20.06 -6.97 -22.66
CA LEU A 77 -21.49 -6.73 -22.70
C LEU A 77 -22.12 -6.75 -21.30
N THR A 78 -23.31 -6.16 -21.19
CA THR A 78 -24.12 -6.20 -19.97
C THR A 78 -24.39 -7.64 -19.54
N GLY A 79 -24.22 -7.93 -18.26
CA GLY A 79 -24.47 -9.26 -17.68
C GLY A 79 -23.29 -10.22 -17.79
N GLU A 80 -22.26 -9.91 -18.56
CA GLU A 80 -21.05 -10.72 -18.61
C GLU A 80 -20.15 -10.45 -17.39
N THR A 81 -19.36 -11.41 -16.91
CA THR A 81 -18.35 -11.19 -15.86
C THR A 81 -16.89 -11.48 -16.25
N PRO A 82 -16.49 -11.46 -17.55
CA PRO A 82 -15.13 -11.77 -17.91
C PRO A 82 -14.18 -10.70 -17.39
N ASN A 83 -12.95 -11.14 -17.12
CA ASN A 83 -11.87 -10.21 -16.84
C ASN A 83 -11.59 -9.34 -18.09
N ILE A 84 -11.26 -8.07 -17.86
CA ILE A 84 -10.98 -7.08 -18.90
C ILE A 84 -9.48 -6.91 -19.05
N ARG A 85 -9.04 -6.88 -20.30
CA ARG A 85 -7.67 -6.53 -20.68
C ARG A 85 -7.55 -5.01 -20.71
N VAL A 86 -6.57 -4.46 -20.01
CA VAL A 86 -6.37 -3.03 -19.84
C VAL A 86 -4.95 -2.64 -20.23
N ALA A 87 -4.84 -1.63 -21.10
CA ALA A 87 -3.60 -0.98 -21.45
C ALA A 87 -3.23 0.01 -20.33
N THR A 88 -2.20 -0.31 -19.55
CA THR A 88 -1.78 0.53 -18.40
C THR A 88 -0.78 1.61 -18.81
N ASP A 89 -0.22 1.51 -20.01
CA ASP A 89 0.76 2.44 -20.55
C ASP A 89 0.54 2.53 -22.06
N VAL A 90 -0.03 3.64 -22.51
CA VAL A 90 -0.55 3.78 -23.87
C VAL A 90 -0.33 5.19 -24.38
N VAL A 91 0.12 5.27 -25.64
CA VAL A 91 0.14 6.50 -26.41
C VAL A 91 -1.03 6.46 -27.38
N ALA A 92 -1.95 7.43 -27.31
CA ALA A 92 -3.17 7.46 -28.10
C ALA A 92 -3.53 8.88 -28.57
N GLU A 93 -4.32 8.97 -29.64
CA GLU A 93 -4.82 10.23 -30.19
C GLU A 93 -6.21 10.54 -29.62
N TYR A 94 -6.38 11.76 -29.10
CA TYR A 94 -7.62 12.21 -28.48
C TYR A 94 -8.18 13.46 -29.13
N SER A 95 -9.50 13.48 -29.28
CA SER A 95 -10.24 14.70 -29.54
C SER A 95 -10.17 15.61 -28.32
N LEU A 96 -9.66 16.82 -28.49
CA LEU A 96 -9.64 17.81 -27.42
C LEU A 96 -10.85 18.75 -27.52
N PRO A 97 -11.48 19.10 -26.40
CA PRO A 97 -12.44 20.19 -26.34
C PRO A 97 -11.81 21.51 -26.78
N SER A 98 -12.62 22.41 -27.34
CA SER A 98 -12.20 23.75 -27.79
C SER A 98 -11.51 24.60 -26.71
N ALA A 99 -11.66 24.24 -25.43
CA ALA A 99 -10.94 24.81 -24.28
C ALA A 99 -9.40 24.63 -24.36
N LEU A 100 -8.91 23.78 -25.27
CA LEU A 100 -7.49 23.59 -25.57
C LEU A 100 -7.03 24.32 -26.82
N SER A 101 -7.85 25.23 -27.35
CA SER A 101 -7.47 26.15 -28.41
C SER A 101 -6.28 27.01 -27.95
N GLY A 102 -5.10 26.69 -28.50
CA GLY A 102 -3.86 27.42 -28.25
C GLY A 102 -2.67 26.47 -28.21
N ALA A 103 -1.51 26.94 -28.62
CA ALA A 103 -0.30 26.14 -28.63
C ALA A 103 0.00 25.59 -27.22
N LYS A 104 0.20 24.27 -27.13
CA LYS A 104 0.55 23.59 -25.87
C LYS A 104 1.87 22.87 -26.05
N ALA A 105 2.76 23.06 -25.09
CA ALA A 105 4.02 22.35 -25.04
C ALA A 105 3.79 20.86 -24.71
N GLN A 106 4.65 20.01 -25.26
CA GLN A 106 4.82 18.63 -24.84
C GLN A 106 5.01 18.57 -23.31
N GLY A 107 4.46 17.52 -22.69
CA GLY A 107 4.59 17.30 -21.25
C GLY A 107 3.53 17.98 -20.39
N ILE A 108 2.66 18.83 -20.97
CA ILE A 108 1.51 19.38 -20.26
C ILE A 108 0.58 18.26 -19.79
N PHE A 109 0.12 18.37 -18.55
CA PHE A 109 -0.77 17.40 -17.94
C PHE A 109 -2.15 17.40 -18.57
N VAL A 110 -2.71 16.21 -18.76
CA VAL A 110 -4.08 16.01 -19.20
C VAL A 110 -4.86 15.21 -18.16
N ARG A 111 -6.15 15.48 -18.07
CA ARG A 111 -7.11 14.83 -17.18
C ARG A 111 -8.36 14.43 -17.96
N PRO A 112 -9.15 13.47 -17.48
CA PRO A 112 -10.44 13.17 -18.08
C PRO A 112 -11.38 14.37 -17.99
N GLN A 113 -12.20 14.55 -19.03
CA GLN A 113 -13.27 15.53 -19.00
C GLN A 113 -14.40 15.05 -18.08
N VAL A 114 -15.03 15.99 -17.38
CA VAL A 114 -16.18 15.74 -16.51
C VAL A 114 -17.28 16.74 -16.88
N THR A 115 -18.52 16.27 -16.96
CA THR A 115 -19.69 17.11 -17.24
C THR A 115 -20.58 17.16 -16.00
N ASP A 116 -21.17 18.32 -15.70
CA ASP A 116 -22.14 18.48 -14.61
C ASP A 116 -23.46 19.01 -15.19
N ASN A 117 -24.59 18.42 -14.79
CA ASN A 117 -25.93 18.77 -15.24
C ASN A 117 -26.70 19.69 -14.26
N GLY A 118 -26.03 20.22 -13.25
CA GLY A 118 -26.57 21.04 -12.18
C GLY A 118 -26.83 20.28 -10.88
N THR A 119 -27.02 18.96 -10.93
CA THR A 119 -27.31 18.11 -9.76
C THR A 119 -26.30 17.00 -9.53
N THR A 120 -25.64 16.54 -10.59
CA THR A 120 -24.66 15.45 -10.55
C THR A 120 -23.55 15.74 -11.56
N ALA A 121 -22.30 15.49 -11.16
CA ALA A 121 -21.18 15.44 -12.09
C ALA A 121 -20.89 13.99 -12.49
N THR A 122 -20.61 13.74 -13.77
CA THR A 122 -20.25 12.41 -14.28
C THR A 122 -18.98 12.46 -15.11
N GLY A 123 -18.17 11.41 -15.03
CA GLY A 123 -17.03 11.23 -15.93
C GLY A 123 -17.48 11.19 -17.40
N VAL A 124 -16.64 11.66 -18.32
CA VAL A 124 -16.86 11.50 -19.75
C VAL A 124 -15.91 10.44 -20.29
N ASP A 125 -16.48 9.41 -20.91
CA ASP A 125 -15.66 8.40 -21.57
C ASP A 125 -14.98 9.01 -22.80
N GLN A 126 -13.69 8.71 -22.93
CA GLN A 126 -12.89 8.99 -24.14
C GLN A 126 -12.65 10.48 -24.45
N GLN A 127 -12.95 11.40 -23.53
CA GLN A 127 -12.63 12.82 -23.66
C GLN A 127 -11.64 13.27 -22.60
N LEU A 128 -10.67 14.09 -23.01
CA LEU A 128 -9.61 14.62 -22.16
C LEU A 128 -9.59 16.16 -22.22
N GLU A 129 -9.21 16.78 -21.13
CA GLU A 129 -8.95 18.22 -21.04
C GLU A 129 -7.55 18.48 -20.42
N VAL A 130 -6.99 19.68 -20.61
CA VAL A 130 -5.71 20.05 -19.98
C VAL A 130 -5.95 20.33 -18.52
N SER A 131 -5.09 19.76 -17.70
CA SER A 131 -5.05 20.04 -16.28
C SER A 131 -4.05 21.17 -16.00
N ALA A 132 -4.45 22.13 -15.15
CA ALA A 132 -3.53 23.15 -14.63
C ALA A 132 -2.54 22.58 -13.59
N GLY A 133 -2.78 21.36 -13.07
CA GLY A 133 -1.96 20.74 -12.03
C GLY A 133 -1.89 19.21 -12.14
N SER A 134 -0.97 18.60 -11.39
CA SER A 134 -0.70 17.15 -11.47
C SER A 134 -1.68 16.29 -10.67
N SER A 135 -2.41 16.86 -9.71
CA SER A 135 -3.26 16.10 -8.77
C SER A 135 -4.46 15.39 -9.40
N GLU A 136 -4.84 15.80 -10.62
CA GLU A 136 -5.97 15.25 -11.38
C GLU A 136 -5.53 14.66 -12.72
N ALA A 137 -4.23 14.62 -12.98
CA ALA A 137 -3.70 14.22 -14.27
C ALA A 137 -3.61 12.70 -14.41
N ILE A 138 -3.99 12.17 -15.57
CA ILE A 138 -3.86 10.75 -15.93
C ILE A 138 -2.81 10.51 -17.03
N GLY A 139 -2.19 11.58 -17.52
CA GLY A 139 -1.20 11.52 -18.57
C GLY A 139 -0.63 12.89 -18.92
N LYS A 140 0.15 12.91 -20.01
CA LYS A 140 0.79 14.11 -20.55
C LYS A 140 0.65 14.17 -22.06
N LEU A 141 0.66 15.37 -22.63
CA LEU A 141 0.83 15.54 -24.07
C LEU A 141 2.16 14.92 -24.52
N ALA A 142 2.10 13.98 -25.44
CA ALA A 142 3.27 13.30 -25.99
C ALA A 142 4.00 14.15 -27.04
N LYS A 143 3.30 15.11 -27.65
CA LYS A 143 3.83 16.03 -28.67
C LYS A 143 3.27 17.42 -28.47
N ASN A 144 3.95 18.43 -29.02
CA ASN A 144 3.44 19.79 -29.08
C ASN A 144 2.11 19.83 -29.86
N ALA A 145 1.10 20.49 -29.31
CA ALA A 145 -0.13 20.77 -30.02
C ALA A 145 -0.03 22.17 -30.65
N ALA A 146 -0.22 22.27 -31.96
CA ALA A 146 -0.27 23.55 -32.66
C ALA A 146 -1.63 24.24 -32.41
N ASN A 147 -1.71 25.54 -32.74
CA ASN A 147 -2.97 26.28 -32.68
C ASN A 147 -4.05 25.60 -33.54
N ALA A 148 -5.30 25.57 -33.04
CA ALA A 148 -6.48 25.02 -33.72
C ALA A 148 -6.43 23.52 -34.08
N VAL A 149 -5.54 22.74 -33.45
CA VAL A 149 -5.53 21.29 -33.59
C VAL A 149 -6.60 20.65 -32.69
N LEU A 150 -7.46 19.82 -33.27
CA LEU A 150 -8.53 19.10 -32.55
C LEU A 150 -8.12 17.69 -32.08
N LEU A 151 -6.98 17.16 -32.57
CA LEU A 151 -6.46 15.83 -32.25
C LEU A 151 -5.05 15.94 -31.65
N VAL A 152 -4.85 15.45 -30.44
CA VAL A 152 -3.50 15.42 -29.82
C VAL A 152 -3.08 14.02 -29.46
N THR A 153 -1.77 13.79 -29.55
CA THR A 153 -1.15 12.58 -29.03
C THR A 153 -0.90 12.74 -27.53
N VAL A 154 -1.49 11.86 -26.74
CA VAL A 154 -1.34 11.80 -25.29
C VAL A 154 -0.62 10.53 -24.91
N HIS A 155 0.33 10.64 -24.00
CA HIS A 155 0.87 9.51 -23.26
C HIS A 155 0.10 9.36 -21.94
N LEU A 156 -0.69 8.31 -21.84
CA LEU A 156 -1.44 7.95 -20.66
C LEU A 156 -0.67 6.94 -19.84
N MET A 157 -0.60 7.21 -18.54
CA MET A 157 0.01 6.32 -17.57
C MET A 157 -1.09 5.89 -16.62
N GLY A 158 -1.63 4.69 -16.87
CA GLY A 158 -2.49 3.99 -15.93
C GLY A 158 -1.73 3.87 -14.62
N VAL A 159 -2.28 4.52 -13.59
CA VAL A 159 -1.57 4.73 -12.34
C VAL A 159 -1.55 3.40 -11.59
N THR A 160 -0.51 2.62 -11.83
CA THR A 160 0.03 1.73 -10.79
C THR A 160 1.11 2.44 -9.99
N ALA A 161 1.06 3.76 -9.89
CA ALA A 161 1.50 4.40 -8.66
C ALA A 161 0.32 4.34 -7.70
N GLN A 162 0.15 3.20 -7.01
CA GLN A 162 -0.21 3.37 -5.60
C GLN A 162 0.79 4.42 -5.12
N PRO A 163 0.39 5.66 -4.76
CA PRO A 163 1.34 6.49 -4.06
C PRO A 163 1.86 5.57 -2.95
N ILE A 164 3.17 5.46 -2.79
CA ILE A 164 3.71 5.12 -1.48
C ILE A 164 3.32 6.31 -0.61
N LEU A 165 2.02 6.40 -0.30
CA LEU A 165 1.61 6.89 0.98
C LEU A 165 2.38 5.96 1.91
N LEU A 166 3.17 6.57 2.79
CA LEU A 166 3.65 5.93 4.01
C LEU A 166 2.40 5.62 4.86
N GLU A 167 1.47 4.84 4.31
CA GLU A 167 0.44 4.19 5.06
C GLU A 167 1.18 3.19 5.92
N GLN A 168 0.96 3.31 7.22
CA GLN A 168 1.25 2.24 8.14
C GLN A 168 0.55 0.99 7.61
N LYS A 169 1.32 0.15 6.92
CA LYS A 169 0.81 -1.10 6.40
C LYS A 169 0.73 -2.08 7.55
N THR A 170 -0.43 -2.15 8.18
CA THR A 170 -0.70 -3.16 9.19
C THR A 170 -0.85 -4.51 8.50
N ILE A 171 -0.07 -5.49 8.97
CA ILE A 171 -0.22 -6.89 8.57
C ILE A 171 -1.02 -7.57 9.68
N MET A 172 -2.21 -8.05 9.35
CA MET A 172 -3.10 -8.75 10.28
C MET A 172 -3.24 -10.20 9.87
N SER A 173 -3.33 -11.12 10.84
CA SER A 173 -3.81 -12.47 10.56
C SER A 173 -5.33 -12.45 10.34
N VAL A 174 -5.84 -13.46 9.67
CA VAL A 174 -7.28 -13.69 9.61
C VAL A 174 -7.79 -14.24 10.94
N THR A 175 -9.06 -13.99 11.25
CA THR A 175 -9.71 -14.49 12.47
C THR A 175 -9.51 -15.99 12.65
N GLY A 176 -9.15 -16.41 13.87
CA GLY A 176 -8.92 -17.82 14.21
C GLY A 176 -7.55 -18.36 13.79
N ASN A 177 -6.70 -17.57 13.15
CA ASN A 177 -5.35 -17.97 12.74
C ASN A 177 -4.26 -17.07 13.33
N HIS A 178 -3.05 -17.62 13.40
CA HIS A 178 -1.84 -16.88 13.73
C HIS A 178 -1.26 -16.17 12.50
N LEU A 179 -0.51 -15.10 12.72
CA LEU A 179 0.33 -14.49 11.68
C LEU A 179 1.64 -15.28 11.58
N HIS A 180 1.91 -15.87 10.43
CA HIS A 180 3.17 -16.57 10.16
C HIS A 180 4.07 -15.71 9.28
N LEU A 181 5.35 -15.59 9.65
CA LEU A 181 6.37 -14.88 8.89
C LEU A 181 7.49 -15.86 8.53
N ASN A 182 7.47 -16.36 7.29
CA ASN A 182 8.46 -17.30 6.78
C ASN A 182 9.32 -16.64 5.72
N THR A 183 10.59 -17.03 5.64
CA THR A 183 11.43 -16.73 4.48
C THR A 183 11.11 -17.71 3.35
N GLN A 184 11.26 -17.29 2.11
CA GLN A 184 11.03 -18.17 0.95
C GLN A 184 12.06 -19.31 0.91
N ASP A 185 13.30 -18.99 1.26
CA ASP A 185 14.38 -19.97 1.41
C ASP A 185 14.71 -20.12 2.91
N ASP A 186 14.92 -21.36 3.34
CA ASP A 186 15.18 -21.71 4.74
C ASP A 186 16.55 -21.24 5.26
N ASN A 187 17.42 -20.75 4.36
CA ASN A 187 18.75 -20.24 4.70
C ASN A 187 18.79 -18.72 4.96
N LYS A 188 17.63 -18.07 5.08
CA LYS A 188 17.51 -16.63 5.31
C LYS A 188 16.99 -16.34 6.70
N ASN A 189 17.30 -15.14 7.19
CA ASN A 189 16.78 -14.63 8.45
C ASN A 189 15.66 -13.59 8.23
N VAL A 190 14.68 -13.58 9.13
CA VAL A 190 13.74 -12.45 9.26
C VAL A 190 14.45 -11.35 10.04
N ARG A 191 14.61 -10.16 9.42
CA ARG A 191 15.25 -9.00 10.04
C ARG A 191 14.19 -7.94 10.36
N ILE A 192 14.11 -7.52 11.61
CA ILE A 192 13.19 -6.47 12.07
C ILE A 192 14.01 -5.23 12.38
N ASN A 193 13.71 -4.11 11.71
CA ASN A 193 14.36 -2.81 11.92
C ASN A 193 15.92 -2.85 11.93
N SER A 194 16.50 -3.80 11.17
CA SER A 194 17.95 -3.95 11.01
C SER A 194 18.48 -2.92 9.99
N ARG A 195 18.75 -1.70 10.46
CA ARG A 195 19.25 -0.59 9.65
C ARG A 195 20.02 0.43 10.50
N ASN A 196 20.67 1.37 9.82
CA ASN A 196 21.25 2.54 10.49
C ASN A 196 20.17 3.59 10.75
N TYR A 197 20.22 4.23 11.91
CA TYR A 197 19.38 5.38 12.25
C TYR A 197 20.21 6.66 12.16
N ILE A 198 19.70 7.65 11.43
CA ILE A 198 20.31 8.98 11.32
C ILE A 198 19.39 9.92 12.10
N GLY A 199 19.69 10.13 13.37
CA GLY A 199 18.92 10.99 14.26
C GLY A 199 19.85 11.80 15.16
N THR A 200 19.53 13.08 15.37
CA THR A 200 20.29 14.00 16.22
C THR A 200 19.78 14.06 17.66
N SER A 201 18.57 13.56 17.91
CA SER A 201 17.91 13.54 19.22
C SER A 201 16.83 12.46 19.30
N GLY A 202 16.47 12.06 20.52
CA GLY A 202 15.39 11.10 20.79
C GLY A 202 15.86 9.65 20.94
N GLY A 203 14.99 8.80 21.48
CA GLY A 203 15.23 7.36 21.62
C GLY A 203 14.79 6.60 20.37
N VAL A 204 15.43 5.47 20.10
CA VAL A 204 15.06 4.55 19.02
C VAL A 204 14.78 3.18 19.62
N SER A 205 13.67 2.57 19.23
CA SER A 205 13.33 1.19 19.60
C SER A 205 13.18 0.35 18.33
N GLY A 206 13.94 -0.75 18.25
CA GLY A 206 13.91 -1.66 17.10
C GLY A 206 12.71 -2.61 17.11
N MET A 207 12.26 -3.04 18.28
CA MET A 207 11.08 -3.88 18.46
C MET A 207 10.46 -3.56 19.82
N GLN A 208 9.13 -3.63 19.90
CA GLN A 208 8.38 -3.50 21.16
C GLN A 208 7.19 -4.45 21.12
N CYS A 209 6.99 -5.22 22.18
CA CYS A 209 5.80 -6.00 22.41
C CYS A 209 5.18 -5.57 23.74
N LYS A 210 3.92 -5.13 23.71
CA LYS A 210 3.17 -4.63 24.87
C LYS A 210 1.71 -5.10 24.77
N PRO A 211 1.46 -6.42 24.84
CA PRO A 211 0.09 -6.89 24.87
C PRO A 211 -0.58 -6.37 26.14
N ASN A 212 -1.88 -6.09 26.07
CA ASN A 212 -2.66 -5.57 27.19
C ASN A 212 -4.07 -6.14 27.10
N GLN A 213 -4.47 -6.95 28.09
CA GLN A 213 -5.76 -7.62 28.13
C GLN A 213 -6.74 -6.81 29.00
N ILE A 214 -7.93 -6.54 28.47
CA ILE A 214 -8.97 -5.69 29.11
C ILE A 214 -10.28 -6.48 29.35
N VAL A 215 -10.27 -7.80 29.15
CA VAL A 215 -11.49 -8.62 29.31
C VAL A 215 -11.82 -8.82 30.79
N THR A 216 -13.11 -8.96 31.10
CA THR A 216 -13.66 -9.15 32.45
C THR A 216 -13.49 -10.57 33.01
N THR A 217 -12.92 -11.49 32.24
CA THR A 217 -12.64 -12.88 32.66
C THR A 217 -11.14 -13.11 32.86
N THR A 218 -10.80 -14.18 33.57
CA THR A 218 -9.41 -14.64 33.71
C THR A 218 -8.83 -15.03 32.35
N GLY A 219 -7.59 -14.63 32.07
CA GLY A 219 -6.80 -15.15 30.96
C GLY A 219 -5.32 -14.83 31.14
N ASP A 220 -4.49 -15.60 30.46
CA ASP A 220 -3.03 -15.49 30.53
C ASP A 220 -2.50 -14.57 29.42
N LEU A 221 -1.47 -13.80 29.74
CA LEU A 221 -0.84 -12.85 28.83
C LEU A 221 0.64 -13.17 28.66
N THR A 222 1.02 -13.60 27.47
CA THR A 222 2.43 -13.87 27.11
C THR A 222 2.94 -12.77 26.18
N GLY A 223 4.00 -12.07 26.60
CA GLY A 223 4.63 -11.00 25.80
C GLY A 223 5.55 -11.50 24.68
N GLY A 224 6.19 -12.66 24.87
CA GLY A 224 7.04 -13.28 23.88
C GLY A 224 7.51 -14.65 24.36
N GLU A 225 7.65 -15.59 23.45
CA GLU A 225 8.12 -16.95 23.72
C GLU A 225 9.18 -17.32 22.68
N PHE A 226 10.31 -17.85 23.14
CA PHE A 226 11.45 -18.19 22.30
C PHE A 226 11.92 -19.61 22.64
N SER A 227 11.66 -20.56 21.74
CA SER A 227 11.86 -21.99 21.99
C SER A 227 12.56 -22.67 20.80
N PRO A 228 13.81 -22.30 20.47
CA PRO A 228 14.56 -22.96 19.39
C PRO A 228 14.82 -24.43 19.76
N ARG A 229 14.76 -25.32 18.77
CA ARG A 229 14.91 -26.77 18.95
C ARG A 229 15.65 -27.42 17.79
N PHE A 230 16.39 -28.49 18.08
CA PHE A 230 16.71 -29.51 17.09
C PHE A 230 15.58 -30.53 17.08
N ASN A 231 15.25 -31.08 15.91
CA ASN A 231 14.23 -32.12 15.82
C ASN A 231 14.90 -33.50 15.92
N ASP A 232 15.59 -33.91 14.85
CA ASP A 232 16.31 -35.17 14.77
C ASP A 232 17.55 -34.96 13.88
N CYS A 233 18.47 -34.14 14.37
CA CYS A 233 19.72 -33.84 13.69
C CYS A 233 20.82 -33.47 14.67
N ASP A 234 22.06 -33.68 14.25
CA ASP A 234 23.22 -33.09 14.90
C ASP A 234 23.17 -31.57 14.77
N GLY A 235 23.54 -30.87 15.84
CA GLY A 235 23.44 -29.42 15.91
C GLY A 235 24.59 -28.80 16.68
N GLY A 236 24.98 -27.58 16.29
CA GLY A 236 26.05 -26.84 16.96
C GLY A 236 25.63 -26.30 18.33
N GLY A 237 24.62 -25.43 18.36
CA GLY A 237 24.10 -24.86 19.61
C GLY A 237 22.76 -24.16 19.42
N LEU A 238 21.97 -24.09 20.50
CA LEU A 238 20.69 -23.39 20.55
C LEU A 238 20.82 -22.14 21.42
N VAL A 239 20.45 -20.99 20.88
CA VAL A 239 20.40 -19.72 21.63
C VAL A 239 19.04 -19.10 21.39
N ALA A 240 18.23 -19.01 22.45
CA ALA A 240 16.88 -18.45 22.36
C ALA A 240 16.90 -16.91 22.33
N VAL A 241 17.62 -16.30 23.27
CA VAL A 241 17.78 -14.85 23.38
C VAL A 241 19.26 -14.54 23.59
N LYS A 242 19.78 -13.59 22.80
CA LYS A 242 21.17 -13.11 22.91
C LYS A 242 21.19 -11.58 22.99
N GLY A 243 21.69 -11.06 24.11
CA GLY A 243 21.88 -9.63 24.32
C GLY A 243 23.33 -9.22 24.15
N ASP A 244 23.70 -8.75 22.95
CA ASP A 244 25.07 -8.33 22.63
C ASP A 244 25.12 -6.83 22.26
N PRO A 245 24.98 -5.91 23.22
CA PRO A 245 25.15 -4.50 22.93
C PRO A 245 26.61 -4.20 22.54
N VAL A 246 26.80 -3.51 21.41
CA VAL A 246 28.14 -3.18 20.87
C VAL A 246 28.24 -1.69 20.58
N ILE A 247 29.30 -1.06 21.08
CA ILE A 247 29.72 0.29 20.65
C ILE A 247 30.71 0.11 19.51
N LYS A 248 30.36 0.59 18.31
CA LYS A 248 31.26 0.60 17.16
C LYS A 248 32.32 1.68 17.30
N ASP A 249 33.43 1.51 16.59
CA ASP A 249 34.54 2.46 16.54
C ASP A 249 34.11 3.89 16.20
N ALA A 250 34.90 4.85 16.68
CA ALA A 250 34.63 6.28 16.60
C ALA A 250 35.87 7.07 16.20
N SER A 251 35.71 8.04 15.31
CA SER A 251 36.76 9.02 15.00
C SER A 251 36.85 10.17 16.01
N SER A 252 35.85 10.32 16.87
CA SER A 252 35.74 11.37 17.90
C SER A 252 35.34 10.76 19.23
N ALA A 253 35.72 11.39 20.35
CA ALA A 253 35.33 10.94 21.69
C ALA A 253 33.80 10.89 21.85
N ARG A 254 33.30 9.84 22.51
CA ARG A 254 31.87 9.61 22.75
C ARG A 254 31.64 9.40 24.25
N THR A 255 30.54 9.95 24.76
CA THR A 255 30.05 9.65 26.11
C THR A 255 28.82 8.76 26.00
N VAL A 256 28.84 7.62 26.68
CA VAL A 256 27.71 6.68 26.77
C VAL A 256 27.34 6.55 28.23
N SER A 257 26.08 6.80 28.58
CA SER A 257 25.61 6.82 29.97
C SER A 257 25.43 5.41 30.56
N SER A 258 25.01 4.45 29.73
CA SER A 258 24.79 3.06 30.14
C SER A 258 24.81 2.11 28.93
N ILE A 259 25.19 0.86 29.18
CA ILE A 259 25.13 -0.24 28.21
C ILE A 259 24.49 -1.41 28.94
N VAL A 260 23.32 -1.87 28.49
CA VAL A 260 22.54 -2.91 29.15
C VAL A 260 22.16 -3.97 28.12
N GLY A 261 22.55 -5.22 28.36
CA GLY A 261 22.24 -6.35 27.48
C GLY A 261 20.88 -7.00 27.77
N PHE A 262 20.50 -7.03 29.06
CA PHE A 262 19.21 -7.53 29.52
C PHE A 262 18.81 -6.77 30.78
N GLU A 263 17.54 -6.37 30.87
CA GLU A 263 16.93 -5.72 32.03
C GLU A 263 15.52 -6.28 32.23
N CYS A 264 15.18 -6.59 33.49
CA CYS A 264 13.83 -6.99 33.87
C CYS A 264 13.44 -6.22 35.13
N ASN A 265 12.36 -5.44 35.01
CA ASN A 265 11.77 -4.69 36.11
C ASN A 265 10.34 -5.20 36.31
N ILE A 266 9.96 -5.41 37.58
CA ILE A 266 8.60 -5.79 37.97
C ILE A 266 7.99 -4.61 38.70
N ASP A 267 7.08 -3.92 38.02
CA ASP A 267 6.35 -2.78 38.58
C ASP A 267 4.99 -3.24 39.11
N LEU A 268 4.71 -2.89 40.37
CA LEU A 268 3.43 -3.14 41.04
C LEU A 268 2.63 -1.84 41.13
N PRO A 269 1.29 -1.92 41.19
CA PRO A 269 0.45 -0.72 41.14
C PRO A 269 0.64 0.18 42.35
N ASN A 270 0.34 1.47 42.15
CA ASN A 270 0.45 2.51 43.16
C ASN A 270 -0.48 2.27 44.37
N ALA A 271 -0.13 2.90 45.50
CA ALA A 271 -0.90 2.86 46.74
C ALA A 271 -2.39 3.15 46.51
N GLY A 272 -3.26 2.26 47.00
CA GLY A 272 -4.72 2.32 46.83
C GLY A 272 -5.31 1.28 45.87
N SER A 273 -4.48 0.55 45.11
CA SER A 273 -4.93 -0.56 44.28
C SER A 273 -4.98 -1.86 45.10
N VAL A 274 -6.11 -2.58 45.06
CA VAL A 274 -6.23 -3.90 45.69
C VAL A 274 -5.83 -4.96 44.66
N VAL A 275 -4.62 -5.49 44.78
CA VAL A 275 -4.15 -6.61 43.96
C VAL A 275 -3.77 -7.77 44.87
N THR A 276 -4.34 -8.94 44.60
CA THR A 276 -3.99 -10.19 45.28
C THR A 276 -3.15 -11.03 44.34
N ILE A 277 -1.93 -11.38 44.76
CA ILE A 277 -1.04 -12.28 44.05
C ILE A 277 -1.00 -13.59 44.85
N THR A 278 -1.49 -14.67 44.26
CA THR A 278 -1.68 -15.96 44.97
C THR A 278 -0.49 -16.91 44.83
N ASN A 279 0.45 -16.62 43.92
CA ASN A 279 1.61 -17.45 43.58
C ASN A 279 2.91 -16.61 43.59
N ASP A 280 4.01 -17.22 43.16
CA ASP A 280 5.32 -16.57 43.14
C ASP A 280 5.43 -15.44 42.11
N ILE A 281 6.20 -14.41 42.47
CA ILE A 281 6.62 -13.32 41.59
C ILE A 281 8.11 -13.50 41.31
N ASN A 282 8.45 -13.98 40.12
CA ASN A 282 9.83 -14.27 39.74
C ASN A 282 10.22 -13.46 38.50
N ALA A 283 11.30 -12.69 38.58
CA ALA A 283 11.90 -12.05 37.40
C ALA A 283 12.59 -13.08 36.48
N PHE A 284 13.18 -14.12 37.10
CA PHE A 284 13.76 -15.26 36.41
C PHE A 284 13.44 -16.53 37.18
N SER A 285 13.16 -17.60 36.45
CA SER A 285 13.05 -18.94 37.00
C SER A 285 13.67 -19.91 35.99
N THR A 286 14.49 -20.84 36.47
CA THR A 286 15.27 -21.73 35.62
C THR A 286 15.11 -23.17 36.08
N PHE A 287 14.84 -24.07 35.13
CA PHE A 287 14.71 -25.50 35.38
C PHE A 287 15.55 -26.26 34.36
N LEU A 288 16.42 -27.14 34.85
CA LEU A 288 17.15 -28.08 34.00
C LEU A 288 16.44 -29.42 34.07
N ASP A 289 15.77 -29.80 32.99
CA ASP A 289 15.27 -31.16 32.80
C ASP A 289 16.23 -31.92 31.88
N LYS A 290 16.76 -33.04 32.39
CA LYS A 290 17.62 -33.94 31.63
C LYS A 290 17.01 -35.33 31.66
N GLY A 291 16.68 -35.85 30.48
CA GLY A 291 16.32 -37.26 30.33
C GLY A 291 17.46 -38.19 30.78
N ALA A 292 17.19 -39.49 30.81
CA ALA A 292 18.24 -40.48 31.07
C ALA A 292 19.18 -40.62 29.85
N GLY A 293 20.45 -40.99 30.07
CA GLY A 293 21.38 -41.37 29.00
C GLY A 293 22.21 -40.25 28.35
N HIS A 294 22.15 -39.01 28.84
CA HIS A 294 22.96 -37.91 28.31
C HIS A 294 24.38 -37.87 28.91
N THR A 295 25.38 -37.57 28.08
CA THR A 295 26.76 -37.27 28.48
C THR A 295 27.05 -35.79 28.23
N PHE A 296 27.58 -35.10 29.23
CA PHE A 296 27.97 -33.69 29.14
C PHE A 296 29.47 -33.57 29.35
N SER A 297 30.18 -32.94 28.41
CA SER A 297 31.61 -32.63 28.51
C SER A 297 31.85 -31.20 28.04
N GLY A 298 32.69 -30.46 28.75
CA GLY A 298 33.10 -29.09 28.42
C GLY A 298 34.47 -29.02 27.77
#